data_AF-A0A4V2FZ30-F1
#
_entry.id   AF-A0A4V2FZ30-F1
#
_cell.length_a   1.000
_cell.length_b   1.000
_cell.length_c   1.000
_cell.angle_alpha   90.00
_cell.angle_beta   90.00
_cell.angle_gamma   90.00
#
_symmetry.space_group_name_H-M   'P 1'
#
loop_
_entity.id
_entity.type
_entity.pdbx_description
1 polymer ?
#
loop_
_entity_poly.entity_id
_entity_poly.type
_entity_poly.pdbx_seq_one_letter_code
_entity_poly.pdbx_strand_id
1 'polypeptide(L)'
;MRAVYRVLAGLIAIGVVVQAMAIAVGWFTALKDMDDGLVIDKNYDGNWGHSLHSIVGSMIIPLLALLLLIVSFFAHVERGVRWALYVFGLVVLQIAFAFAAFAAPVVGALHGANALALLAVAGIAARHAAGAPAPAAESTEATA
;
A
#
# COMPACT_ATOMS: atom_id res chain seq x y z
N MET A 1 -5.66 11.63 17.45
CA MET A 1 -5.06 11.47 16.09
C MET A 1 -4.14 10.24 15.95
N ARG A 2 -3.51 9.73 17.01
CA ARG A 2 -2.69 8.49 16.96
C ARG A 2 -3.42 7.27 16.36
N ALA A 3 -4.66 7.00 16.79
CA ALA A 3 -5.45 5.90 16.23
C ALA A 3 -5.75 6.09 14.74
N VAL A 4 -6.12 7.30 14.33
CA VAL A 4 -6.36 7.66 12.92
C VAL A 4 -5.10 7.45 12.10
N TYR A 5 -3.94 7.91 12.59
CA TYR A 5 -2.64 7.66 11.96
C TYR A 5 -2.37 6.18 11.75
N ARG A 6 -2.58 5.36 12.81
CA ARG A 6 -2.38 3.91 12.75
C ARG A 6 -3.26 3.26 11.68
N VAL A 7 -4.54 3.62 11.67
CA VAL A 7 -5.52 3.09 10.70
C VAL A 7 -5.14 3.49 9.29
N LEU A 8 -4.84 4.76 9.03
CA LEU A 8 -4.45 5.25 7.71
C LEU A 8 -3.18 4.53 7.19
N ALA A 9 -2.14 4.43 8.02
CA ALA A 9 -0.92 3.70 7.66
C ALA A 9 -1.19 2.21 7.37
N GLY A 10 -2.04 1.57 8.18
CA GLY A 10 -2.46 0.18 7.96
C GLY A 10 -3.27 -0.01 6.68
N LEU A 11 -4.19 0.92 6.36
CA LEU A 11 -5.00 0.88 5.15
C LEU A 11 -4.14 1.04 3.89
N ILE A 12 -3.08 1.85 3.93
CA ILE A 12 -2.12 1.96 2.82
C ILE A 12 -1.41 0.62 2.59
N ALA A 13 -0.90 -0.01 3.66
CA ALA A 13 -0.26 -1.33 3.57
C ALA A 13 -1.21 -2.39 2.99
N ILE A 14 -2.45 -2.46 3.49
CA ILE A 14 -3.49 -3.36 2.97
C ILE A 14 -3.81 -3.03 1.50
N GLY A 15 -3.90 -1.74 1.15
CA GLY A 15 -4.13 -1.30 -0.23
C GLY A 15 -3.05 -1.79 -1.21
N VAL A 16 -1.79 -1.85 -0.79
CA VAL A 16 -0.71 -2.44 -1.61
C VAL A 16 -0.93 -3.94 -1.80
N VAL A 17 -1.35 -4.67 -0.78
CA VAL A 17 -1.68 -6.11 -0.89
C VAL A 17 -2.85 -6.31 -1.86
N VAL A 18 -3.91 -5.51 -1.74
CA VAL A 18 -5.06 -5.55 -2.66
C VAL A 18 -4.62 -5.28 -4.10
N GLN A 19 -3.72 -4.32 -4.33
CA GLN A 19 -3.14 -4.08 -5.66
C GLN A 19 -2.37 -5.28 -6.21
N ALA A 20 -1.59 -5.97 -5.38
CA ALA A 20 -0.85 -7.16 -5.78
C ALA A 20 -1.80 -8.32 -6.14
N MET A 21 -2.89 -8.49 -5.39
CA MET A 21 -3.94 -9.44 -5.71
C MET A 21 -4.65 -9.08 -7.02
N ALA A 22 -5.01 -7.81 -7.21
CA ALA A 22 -5.72 -7.33 -8.38
C ALA A 22 -4.92 -7.52 -9.67
N ILE A 23 -3.61 -7.22 -9.65
CA ILE A 23 -2.76 -7.39 -10.82
C ILE A 23 -2.49 -8.87 -11.13
N ALA A 24 -2.39 -9.73 -10.11
CA ALA A 24 -2.28 -11.17 -10.31
C ALA A 24 -3.53 -11.71 -11.01
N VAL A 25 -4.73 -11.35 -10.51
CA VAL A 25 -5.98 -11.76 -11.16
C VAL A 25 -6.09 -11.19 -12.58
N GLY A 26 -5.74 -9.91 -12.78
CA GLY A 26 -5.76 -9.28 -14.10
C GLY A 26 -4.92 -10.03 -15.13
N TRP A 27 -3.70 -10.44 -14.78
CA TRP A 27 -2.85 -11.22 -15.68
C TRP A 27 -3.31 -12.66 -15.87
N PHE A 28 -3.77 -13.35 -14.82
CA PHE A 28 -4.31 -14.70 -14.98
C PHE A 28 -5.58 -14.73 -15.85
N THR A 29 -6.43 -13.71 -15.76
CA THR A 29 -7.58 -13.54 -16.67
C THR A 29 -7.12 -13.30 -18.10
N ALA A 30 -6.20 -12.36 -18.33
CA ALA A 30 -5.69 -12.07 -19.68
C ALA A 30 -4.99 -13.27 -20.33
N LEU A 31 -4.21 -14.04 -19.57
CA LEU A 31 -3.57 -15.26 -20.05
C LEU A 31 -4.60 -16.33 -20.43
N LYS A 32 -5.61 -16.54 -19.59
CA LYS A 32 -6.71 -17.47 -19.90
C LYS A 32 -7.44 -17.05 -21.17
N ASP A 33 -7.80 -15.78 -21.29
CA ASP A 33 -8.54 -15.27 -22.44
C ASP A 33 -7.72 -15.41 -23.73
N MET A 34 -6.40 -15.17 -23.65
CA MET A 34 -5.46 -15.41 -24.73
C MET A 34 -5.39 -16.89 -25.13
N ASP A 35 -5.35 -17.81 -24.17
CA ASP A 35 -5.39 -19.26 -24.42
C ASP A 35 -6.73 -19.70 -25.07
N ASP A 36 -7.82 -19.02 -24.73
CA ASP A 36 -9.15 -19.23 -25.33
C ASP A 36 -9.29 -18.57 -26.73
N GLY A 37 -8.23 -17.90 -27.24
CA GLY A 37 -8.16 -17.35 -28.59
C GLY A 37 -8.50 -15.86 -28.72
N LEU A 38 -8.67 -15.13 -27.62
CA LEU A 38 -8.84 -13.68 -27.64
C LEU A 38 -7.51 -12.96 -27.95
N VAL A 39 -7.59 -11.87 -28.70
CA VAL A 39 -6.45 -10.97 -28.92
C VAL A 39 -6.49 -9.88 -27.85
N ILE A 40 -5.42 -9.77 -27.07
CA ILE A 40 -5.27 -8.72 -26.06
C ILE A 40 -4.72 -7.46 -26.73
N ASP A 41 -5.60 -6.48 -26.96
CA ASP A 41 -5.26 -5.17 -27.49
C ASP A 41 -5.91 -4.02 -26.68
N LYS A 42 -5.86 -2.79 -27.20
CA LYS A 42 -6.43 -1.60 -26.55
C LYS A 42 -7.95 -1.66 -26.31
N ASN A 43 -8.66 -2.58 -26.96
CA ASN A 43 -10.10 -2.78 -26.87
C ASN A 43 -10.46 -3.99 -25.98
N TYR A 44 -9.49 -4.54 -25.24
CA TYR A 44 -9.71 -5.68 -24.36
C TYR A 44 -10.52 -5.30 -23.10
N ASP A 45 -11.69 -5.91 -22.95
CA ASP A 45 -12.66 -5.63 -21.87
C ASP A 45 -12.42 -6.47 -20.59
N GLY A 46 -11.68 -7.58 -20.66
CA GLY A 46 -11.39 -8.45 -19.50
C GLY A 46 -10.39 -7.86 -18.48
N ASN A 47 -10.14 -6.56 -18.55
CA ASN A 47 -9.07 -5.87 -17.83
C ASN A 47 -9.42 -5.46 -16.39
N TRP A 48 -10.53 -5.92 -15.82
CA TRP A 48 -11.04 -5.41 -14.54
C TRP A 48 -10.02 -5.48 -13.39
N GLY A 49 -9.15 -6.49 -13.34
CA GLY A 49 -8.08 -6.61 -12.35
C GLY A 49 -7.00 -5.53 -12.53
N HIS A 50 -6.63 -5.22 -13.77
CA HIS A 50 -5.74 -4.09 -14.09
C HIS A 50 -6.39 -2.75 -13.73
N SER A 51 -7.68 -2.59 -14.00
CA SER A 51 -8.45 -1.40 -13.65
C SER A 51 -8.53 -1.19 -12.13
N LEU A 52 -8.79 -2.25 -11.36
CA LEU A 52 -8.79 -2.19 -9.90
C LEU A 52 -7.39 -1.84 -9.35
N HIS A 53 -6.33 -2.45 -9.88
CA HIS A 53 -4.94 -2.10 -9.54
C HIS A 53 -4.67 -0.61 -9.78
N SER A 54 -5.04 -0.10 -10.96
CA SER A 54 -4.87 1.30 -11.34
C SER A 54 -5.63 2.26 -10.43
N ILE A 55 -6.93 2.00 -10.14
CA ILE A 55 -7.76 2.87 -9.30
C ILE A 55 -7.20 2.93 -7.87
N VAL A 56 -6.85 1.78 -7.28
CA VAL A 56 -6.31 1.75 -5.92
C VAL A 56 -4.95 2.45 -5.86
N GLY A 57 -4.07 2.21 -6.84
CA GLY A 57 -2.72 2.78 -6.89
C GLY A 57 -2.65 4.27 -7.20
N SER A 58 -3.54 4.77 -8.07
CA SER A 58 -3.51 6.16 -8.55
C SER A 58 -4.47 7.10 -7.82
N MET A 59 -5.49 6.58 -7.14
CA MET A 59 -6.48 7.40 -6.43
C MET A 59 -6.52 7.12 -4.94
N ILE A 60 -6.78 5.86 -4.54
CA ILE A 60 -7.07 5.53 -3.13
C ILE A 60 -5.82 5.65 -2.25
N ILE A 61 -4.71 5.01 -2.63
CA ILE A 61 -3.47 5.08 -1.85
C ILE A 61 -2.91 6.51 -1.78
N PRO A 62 -2.85 7.29 -2.87
CA PRO A 62 -2.42 8.68 -2.80
C PRO A 62 -3.27 9.56 -1.87
N LEU A 63 -4.60 9.39 -1.91
CA LEU A 63 -5.48 10.07 -0.97
C LEU A 63 -5.18 9.68 0.48
N LEU A 64 -5.06 8.38 0.77
CA LEU A 64 -4.75 7.89 2.12
C LEU A 64 -3.37 8.38 2.60
N ALA A 65 -2.37 8.42 1.72
CA ALA A 65 -1.03 8.89 2.05
C ALA A 65 -1.01 10.40 2.35
N LEU A 66 -1.76 11.20 1.59
CA LEU A 66 -1.93 12.63 1.87
C LEU A 66 -2.64 12.83 3.22
N LEU A 67 -3.72 12.09 3.47
CA LEU A 67 -4.41 12.14 4.76
C LEU A 67 -3.48 11.71 5.91
N LEU A 68 -2.67 10.66 5.74
CA LEU A 68 -1.69 10.22 6.72
C LEU A 68 -0.69 11.35 7.02
N LEU A 69 -0.17 12.02 5.98
CA LEU A 69 0.75 13.14 6.12
C LEU A 69 0.11 14.29 6.89
N ILE A 70 -1.11 14.70 6.55
CA ILE A 70 -1.85 15.75 7.26
C ILE A 70 -2.07 15.36 8.74
N VAL A 71 -2.55 14.13 8.99
CA VAL A 71 -2.82 13.63 10.33
C VAL A 71 -1.54 13.50 11.16
N SER A 72 -0.39 13.25 10.53
CA SER A 72 0.89 13.02 11.21
C SER A 72 1.33 14.20 12.08
N PHE A 73 1.01 15.44 11.68
CA PHE A 73 1.31 16.66 12.44
C PHE A 73 0.57 16.73 13.78
N PHE A 74 -0.57 16.05 13.89
CA PHE A 74 -1.42 16.05 15.08
C PHE A 74 -1.37 14.72 15.84
N ALA A 75 -0.72 13.70 15.29
CA ALA A 75 -0.75 12.33 15.80
C ALA A 75 0.04 12.13 17.11
N HIS A 76 1.02 13.01 17.38
CA HIS A 76 1.93 12.89 18.53
C HIS A 76 2.57 11.49 18.62
N VAL A 77 2.87 10.89 17.46
CA VAL A 77 3.63 9.65 17.33
C VAL A 77 5.09 10.03 17.19
N GLU A 78 5.98 9.39 17.95
CA GLU A 78 7.41 9.63 17.83
C GLU A 78 7.87 9.38 16.39
N ARG A 79 8.52 10.38 15.78
CA ARG A 79 8.90 10.37 14.35
C ARG A 79 7.74 10.13 13.38
N GLY A 80 6.49 10.35 13.80
CA GLY A 80 5.29 10.08 12.99
C GLY A 80 5.24 10.86 11.67
N VAL A 81 5.64 12.13 11.70
CA VAL A 81 5.76 12.98 10.49
C VAL A 81 6.82 12.43 9.54
N ARG A 82 7.98 12.00 10.05
CA ARG A 82 9.06 11.43 9.24
C ARG A 82 8.59 10.16 8.51
N TRP A 83 7.92 9.26 9.23
CA TRP A 83 7.35 8.06 8.63
C TRP A 83 6.28 8.37 7.58
N ALA A 84 5.41 9.34 7.84
CA ALA A 84 4.40 9.76 6.87
C ALA A 84 5.02 10.38 5.61
N LEU A 85 6.10 11.14 5.74
CA LEU A 85 6.87 11.66 4.60
C LEU A 85 7.52 10.54 3.79
N TYR A 86 8.07 9.49 4.43
CA TYR A 86 8.58 8.33 3.69
C TYR A 86 7.47 7.61 2.92
N VAL A 87 6.31 7.37 3.56
CA VAL A 87 5.15 6.77 2.87
C VAL A 87 4.72 7.63 1.68
N PHE A 88 4.54 8.94 1.88
CA PHE A 88 4.13 9.86 0.82
C PHE A 88 5.17 9.92 -0.32
N GLY A 89 6.45 10.04 0.00
CA GLY A 89 7.53 10.05 -0.98
C GLY A 89 7.59 8.76 -1.80
N LEU A 90 7.41 7.61 -1.15
CA LEU A 90 7.33 6.31 -1.84
C LEU A 90 6.10 6.22 -2.75
N VAL A 91 4.95 6.79 -2.37
CA VAL A 91 3.77 6.85 -3.24
C VAL A 91 4.02 7.72 -4.48
N VAL A 92 4.64 8.89 -4.31
CA VAL A 92 5.02 9.74 -5.45
C VAL A 92 5.97 8.99 -6.39
N LEU A 93 6.98 8.32 -5.83
CA LEU A 93 7.92 7.51 -6.61
C LEU A 93 7.23 6.33 -7.31
N GLN A 94 6.24 5.69 -6.66
CA GLN A 94 5.47 4.59 -7.22
C GLN A 94 4.74 5.01 -8.50
N ILE A 95 4.09 6.19 -8.45
CA ILE A 95 3.36 6.75 -9.59
C ILE A 95 4.34 7.12 -10.71
N ALA A 96 5.47 7.74 -10.38
CA ALA A 96 6.50 8.06 -11.36
C ALA A 96 7.01 6.81 -12.10
N PHE A 97 7.31 5.73 -11.37
CA PHE A 97 7.71 4.45 -11.97
C PHE A 97 6.59 3.81 -12.79
N ALA A 98 5.32 3.92 -12.37
CA ALA A 98 4.19 3.41 -13.14
C ALA A 98 4.11 4.07 -14.52
N PHE A 99 4.17 5.39 -14.57
CA PHE A 99 4.12 6.12 -15.85
C PHE A 99 5.36 5.88 -16.71
N ALA A 100 6.55 5.85 -16.10
CA ALA A 100 7.78 5.55 -16.82
C ALA A 100 7.78 4.14 -17.42
N ALA A 101 7.11 3.18 -16.79
CA ALA A 101 7.00 1.81 -17.30
C ALA A 101 6.24 1.69 -18.63
N PHE A 102 5.34 2.64 -18.96
CA PHE A 102 4.70 2.66 -20.28
C PHE A 102 5.69 2.97 -21.42
N ALA A 103 6.75 3.74 -21.13
CA ALA A 103 7.81 4.04 -22.10
C ALA A 103 8.95 3.01 -22.07
N ALA A 104 9.30 2.52 -20.88
CA ALA A 104 10.37 1.55 -20.67
C ALA A 104 9.89 0.42 -19.73
N PRO A 105 9.35 -0.69 -20.28
CA PRO A 105 8.73 -1.76 -19.47
C PRO A 105 9.59 -2.33 -18.34
N VAL A 106 10.93 -2.34 -18.52
CA VAL A 106 11.88 -2.77 -17.48
C VAL A 106 11.78 -1.95 -16.19
N VAL A 107 11.34 -0.69 -16.26
CA VAL A 107 11.08 0.17 -15.09
C VAL A 107 9.95 -0.40 -14.21
N GLY A 108 9.08 -1.25 -14.77
CA GLY A 108 8.09 -2.00 -14.02
C GLY A 108 8.69 -2.82 -12.87
N ALA A 109 9.94 -3.28 -12.98
CA ALA A 109 10.63 -3.95 -11.87
C ALA A 109 10.90 -3.00 -10.69
N LEU A 110 11.24 -1.74 -10.96
CA LEU A 110 11.41 -0.71 -9.93
C LEU A 110 10.07 -0.34 -9.29
N HIS A 111 9.00 -0.28 -10.08
CA HIS A 111 7.64 -0.13 -9.57
C HIS A 111 7.27 -1.27 -8.61
N GLY A 112 7.53 -2.52 -8.98
CA GLY A 112 7.30 -3.69 -8.10
C GLY A 112 8.13 -3.62 -6.81
N ALA A 113 9.42 -3.30 -6.91
CA ALA A 113 10.29 -3.17 -5.74
C ALA A 113 9.85 -2.03 -4.80
N ASN A 114 9.46 -0.88 -5.34
CA ASN A 114 9.00 0.26 -4.56
C ASN A 114 7.65 -0.01 -3.88
N ALA A 115 6.77 -0.84 -4.48
CA ALA A 115 5.55 -1.29 -3.82
C ALA A 115 5.84 -2.09 -2.55
N LEU A 116 6.84 -2.99 -2.59
CA LEU A 116 7.26 -3.75 -1.40
C LEU A 116 7.86 -2.83 -0.33
N ALA A 117 8.64 -1.83 -0.73
CA ALA A 117 9.16 -0.82 0.20
C ALA A 117 8.02 0.00 0.84
N LEU A 118 7.04 0.43 0.04
CA LEU A 118 5.85 1.15 0.53
C LEU A 118 5.05 0.31 1.52
N LEU A 119 4.81 -0.97 1.22
CA LEU A 119 4.15 -1.91 2.13
C LEU A 119 4.89 -1.99 3.47
N ALA A 120 6.21 -2.21 3.44
CA ALA A 120 7.02 -2.33 4.64
C ALA A 120 7.02 -1.04 5.47
N VAL A 121 7.26 0.12 4.83
CA VAL A 121 7.34 1.42 5.50
C VAL A 121 5.99 1.83 6.10
N ALA A 122 4.88 1.62 5.38
CA ALA A 122 3.54 1.88 5.89
C ALA A 122 3.20 0.95 7.07
N GLY A 123 3.58 -0.34 6.99
CA GLY A 123 3.42 -1.28 8.10
C GLY A 123 4.22 -0.89 9.34
N ILE A 124 5.48 -0.45 9.17
CA ILE A 124 6.32 0.07 10.25
C ILE A 124 5.69 1.31 10.88
N ALA A 125 5.21 2.26 10.07
CA ALA A 125 4.51 3.45 10.55
C ALA A 125 3.28 3.07 11.41
N ALA A 126 2.45 2.13 10.95
CA ALA A 126 1.30 1.65 11.70
C ALA A 126 1.71 1.03 13.05
N ARG A 127 2.76 0.20 13.07
CA ARG A 127 3.27 -0.43 14.30
C ARG A 127 3.79 0.59 15.32
N HIS A 128 4.52 1.61 14.88
CA HIS A 128 4.99 2.68 15.78
C HIS A 128 3.84 3.43 16.46
N ALA A 129 2.68 3.53 15.81
CA ALA A 129 1.52 4.19 16.39
C ALA A 129 0.73 3.30 17.38
N ALA A 130 0.90 1.97 17.34
CA ALA A 130 0.17 1.03 18.19
C ALA A 130 0.58 1.06 19.68
N GLY A 131 1.79 1.56 20.00
CA GLY A 131 2.34 1.53 21.36
C GLY A 131 2.87 0.14 21.76
N ALA A 132 3.59 0.06 22.88
CA ALA A 132 3.98 -1.23 23.46
C ALA A 132 2.75 -1.92 24.07
N PRO A 133 2.61 -3.25 23.97
CA PRO A 133 1.61 -3.99 24.73
C PRO A 133 1.78 -3.66 26.22
N ALA A 134 0.68 -3.40 26.94
CA ALA A 134 0.73 -3.25 28.38
C ALA A 134 1.32 -4.54 28.99
N PRO A 135 2.25 -4.46 29.96
CA PRO A 135 2.73 -5.65 30.65
C PRO A 135 1.54 -6.42 31.20
N ALA A 136 1.51 -7.74 31.01
CA ALA A 136 0.53 -8.58 31.66
C ALA A 136 0.63 -8.33 33.18
N ALA A 137 -0.48 -7.98 33.81
CA ALA A 137 -0.50 -7.81 35.26
C ALA A 137 -0.01 -9.12 35.89
N GLU A 138 1.13 -9.08 36.57
CA GLU A 138 1.54 -10.19 37.44
C GLU A 138 0.42 -10.40 38.44
N SER A 139 -0.25 -11.54 38.33
CA SER A 139 -1.19 -12.00 39.34
C SER A 139 -0.39 -12.26 40.62
N THR A 140 -0.32 -11.25 41.49
CA THR A 140 0.11 -11.42 42.87
C THR A 140 -0.95 -12.23 43.60
N GLU A 141 -0.97 -13.53 43.36
CA GLU A 141 -1.64 -14.48 44.24
C GLU A 141 -0.69 -14.69 45.43
N ALA A 142 -0.72 -13.73 46.36
CA ALA A 142 -0.07 -13.87 47.64
C ALA A 142 -0.84 -14.91 48.46
N THR A 143 -0.21 -16.06 48.65
CA THR A 143 -0.49 -17.00 49.73
C THR A 143 -0.57 -16.28 51.08
N ALA A 144 -1.73 -16.31 51.72
CA ALA A 144 -1.92 -16.24 53.17
C ALA A 144 -3.27 -16.86 53.56
#